data_AF-A0A964MV97-F1
#
_entry.id   AF-A0A964MV97-F1
#
_cell.length_a   1.000
_cell.length_b   1.000
_cell.length_c   1.000
_cell.angle_alpha   90.00
_cell.angle_beta   90.00
_cell.angle_gamma   90.00
#
_symmetry.space_group_name_H-M   'P 1'
#
loop_
_entity.id
_entity.type
_entity.pdbx_description
1 polymer ?
#
loop_
_entity_poly.entity_id
_entity_poly.type
_entity_poly.pdbx_seq_one_letter_code
_entity_poly.pdbx_strand_id
1 'polypeptide(L)'
;MSKESISPKDDESDEEELIRSKFDSIVSGLSLDESAPSTYLDELERIDRADRFVEPNPPTQTPRSFFLSAKRAVLGWLKRPFHDDDGVHL
;
A
#
# COMPACT_ATOMS: atom_id res chain seq x y z
N MET A 1 49.17 55.98 -6.07
CA MET A 1 48.60 54.69 -5.65
C MET A 1 47.44 55.00 -4.73
N SER A 2 46.23 54.99 -5.28
CA SER A 2 45.00 55.27 -4.53
C SER A 2 44.71 54.07 -3.62
N LYS A 3 44.57 54.32 -2.32
CA LYS A 3 44.15 53.29 -1.36
C LYS A 3 42.65 53.12 -1.50
N GLU A 4 42.25 51.94 -1.96
CA GLU A 4 40.86 51.47 -1.94
C GLU A 4 40.45 51.32 -0.47
N SER A 5 39.45 52.08 -0.05
CA SER A 5 38.86 51.98 1.27
C SER A 5 37.99 50.73 1.30
N ILE A 6 38.53 49.62 1.79
CA ILE A 6 37.74 48.43 2.09
C ILE A 6 36.80 48.79 3.25
N SER A 7 35.53 48.94 2.90
CA SER A 7 34.44 49.15 3.86
C SER A 7 34.09 47.78 4.43
N PRO A 8 34.14 47.57 5.76
CA PRO A 8 33.86 46.28 6.39
C PRO A 8 32.40 45.83 6.26
N LYS A 9 31.55 46.61 5.58
CA LYS A 9 30.18 46.21 5.21
C LYS A 9 30.13 45.37 3.94
N ASP A 10 31.12 45.50 3.07
CA ASP A 10 31.11 44.84 1.75
C ASP A 10 31.46 43.35 1.88
N ASP A 11 32.35 42.99 2.82
CA ASP A 11 32.73 41.59 3.08
C ASP A 11 31.56 40.70 3.55
N GLU A 12 30.69 41.21 4.44
CA GLU A 12 29.53 40.46 4.97
C GLU A 12 28.44 40.28 3.91
N SER A 13 28.23 41.28 3.04
CA SER A 13 27.32 41.16 1.89
C SER A 13 27.82 40.20 0.82
N ASP A 14 29.14 40.16 0.57
CA ASP A 14 29.76 39.25 -0.39
C ASP A 14 29.68 37.79 0.10
N GLU A 15 29.85 37.56 1.41
CA GLU A 15 29.64 36.25 2.03
C GLU A 15 28.18 35.79 1.92
N GLU A 16 27.20 36.67 2.17
CA GLU A 16 25.79 36.33 1.98
C GLU A 16 25.45 35.97 0.52
N GLU A 17 26.02 36.69 -0.45
CA GLU A 17 25.81 36.41 -1.87
C GLU A 17 26.43 35.06 -2.27
N LEU A 18 27.63 34.76 -1.78
CA LEU A 18 28.29 33.46 -1.95
C LEU A 18 27.46 32.31 -1.36
N ILE A 19 26.88 32.50 -0.16
CA ILE A 19 26.02 31.52 0.50
C ILE A 19 24.76 31.26 -0.31
N ARG A 20 24.08 32.30 -0.80
CA ARG A 20 22.87 32.19 -1.63
C ARG A 20 23.15 31.48 -2.95
N SER A 21 24.22 31.85 -3.64
CA SER A 21 24.64 31.22 -4.91
C SER A 21 24.90 29.71 -4.73
N LYS A 22 25.57 29.35 -3.63
CA LYS A 22 25.84 27.95 -3.30
C LYS A 22 24.57 27.18 -2.94
N PHE A 23 23.64 27.81 -2.22
CA PHE A 23 22.34 27.22 -1.90
C PHE A 23 21.52 26.94 -3.17
N ASP A 24 21.38 27.93 -4.06
CA ASP A 24 20.68 27.78 -5.33
C ASP A 24 21.31 26.69 -6.21
N SER A 25 22.64 26.57 -6.22
CA SER A 25 23.35 25.49 -6.92
C SER A 25 22.96 24.10 -6.39
N ILE A 26 22.89 23.93 -5.07
CA ILE A 26 22.47 22.66 -4.44
C ILE A 26 20.99 22.38 -4.71
N VAL A 27 20.12 23.38 -4.61
CA VAL A 27 18.67 23.25 -4.83
C VAL A 27 18.36 22.98 -6.30
N SER A 28 19.11 23.56 -7.24
CA SER A 28 18.94 23.33 -8.67
C SER A 28 19.30 21.90 -9.10
N GLY A 29 20.20 21.24 -8.36
CA GLY A 29 20.56 19.83 -8.57
C GLY A 29 19.54 18.85 -7.98
N LEU A 30 18.62 19.30 -7.12
CA LEU A 30 17.52 18.51 -6.62
C LEU A 30 16.42 18.51 -7.68
N SER A 31 16.44 17.49 -8.54
CA SER A 31 15.28 17.21 -9.38
C SER A 31 14.10 16.87 -8.47
N LEU A 32 13.12 17.76 -8.41
CA LEU A 32 11.82 17.60 -7.76
C LEU A 32 10.89 16.65 -8.53
N ASP A 33 11.44 15.78 -9.38
CA ASP A 33 10.66 14.82 -10.14
C ASP A 33 10.58 13.50 -9.37
N GLU A 34 9.74 13.50 -8.34
CA GLU A 34 9.21 12.26 -7.79
C GLU A 34 7.73 12.43 -7.42
N SER A 35 6.98 13.19 -8.24
CA SER A 35 5.54 12.97 -8.29
C SER A 35 5.30 11.81 -9.24
N ALA A 36 5.40 10.58 -8.71
CA ALA A 36 4.85 9.44 -9.41
C ALA A 36 3.40 9.78 -9.82
N PRO A 37 2.94 9.37 -11.02
CA PRO A 37 1.59 9.69 -11.49
C PRO A 37 0.49 9.11 -10.59
N SER A 38 0.85 8.18 -9.70
CA SER A 38 0.03 7.68 -8.61
C SER A 38 0.74 7.88 -7.28
N THR A 39 -0.02 8.28 -6.26
CA THR A 39 0.46 8.30 -4.88
C THR A 39 0.40 6.89 -4.30
N TYR A 40 1.19 6.60 -3.27
CA TYR A 40 1.05 5.38 -2.47
C TYR A 40 -0.40 5.14 -2.01
N LEU A 41 -1.12 6.21 -1.64
CA LEU A 41 -2.53 6.13 -1.25
C LEU A 41 -3.45 5.73 -2.42
N ASP A 42 -3.14 6.15 -3.64
CA ASP A 42 -3.90 5.75 -4.84
C ASP A 42 -3.66 4.27 -5.16
N GLU A 43 -2.45 3.76 -4.92
CA GLU A 43 -2.14 2.33 -5.05
C GLU A 43 -2.88 1.50 -3.99
N LEU A 44 -2.92 1.98 -2.74
CA LEU A 44 -3.71 1.34 -1.68
C LEU A 44 -5.20 1.34 -2.00
N GLU A 45 -5.76 2.46 -2.50
CA GLU A 45 -7.16 2.50 -2.93
C GLU A 45 -7.41 1.53 -4.10
N ARG A 46 -6.44 1.40 -5.02
CA ARG A 46 -6.55 0.47 -6.16
C ARG A 46 -6.57 -0.99 -5.70
N ILE A 47 -5.72 -1.35 -4.73
CA ILE A 47 -5.68 -2.69 -4.13
C ILE A 47 -6.97 -2.95 -3.37
N ASP A 48 -7.41 -2.03 -2.52
CA ASP A 48 -8.69 -2.14 -1.83
C ASP A 48 -9.80 -2.39 -2.85
N ARG A 49 -9.91 -1.54 -3.89
CA ARG A 49 -10.93 -1.67 -4.96
C ARG A 49 -10.91 -3.02 -5.67
N ALA A 50 -9.73 -3.56 -5.94
CA ALA A 50 -9.55 -4.81 -6.67
C ALA A 50 -9.85 -6.04 -5.80
N ASP A 51 -9.48 -5.98 -4.51
CA ASP A 51 -9.62 -7.09 -3.56
C ASP A 51 -10.86 -6.95 -2.66
N ARG A 52 -11.74 -5.97 -2.92
CA ARG A 52 -12.99 -5.85 -2.18
C ARG A 52 -13.79 -7.14 -2.30
N PHE A 53 -14.34 -7.53 -1.16
CA PHE A 53 -15.28 -8.63 -1.11
C PHE A 53 -16.46 -8.34 -2.04
N VAL A 54 -16.56 -9.14 -3.11
CA VAL A 54 -17.75 -9.21 -3.94
C VAL A 54 -18.63 -10.28 -3.31
N GLU A 55 -19.78 -9.87 -2.79
CA GLU A 55 -20.73 -10.83 -2.23
C GLU A 55 -21.06 -11.86 -3.32
N PRO A 56 -20.79 -13.16 -3.07
CA PRO A 56 -21.21 -14.19 -4.00
C PRO A 56 -22.74 -14.11 -4.09
N ASN A 57 -23.30 -14.22 -5.29
CA ASN A 57 -24.74 -14.34 -5.47
C ASN A 57 -25.09 -15.84 -5.54
N PRO A 58 -25.30 -16.53 -4.39
CA PRO A 58 -25.65 -17.93 -4.42
C PRO A 58 -27.04 -18.11 -5.04
N PRO A 59 -27.27 -19.21 -5.78
CA PRO A 59 -28.61 -19.54 -6.23
C PRO A 59 -29.54 -19.70 -5.03
N THR A 60 -30.78 -19.22 -5.15
CA THR A 60 -31.79 -19.35 -4.09
C THR A 60 -31.97 -20.83 -3.75
N GLN A 61 -31.64 -21.20 -2.51
CA GLN A 61 -31.86 -22.56 -2.05
C GLN A 61 -33.37 -22.78 -1.90
N THR A 62 -33.89 -23.72 -2.68
CA THR A 62 -35.29 -24.14 -2.52
C THR A 62 -35.40 -25.06 -1.29
N PRO A 63 -36.55 -25.13 -0.61
CA PRO A 63 -36.74 -26.07 0.50
C PRO A 63 -36.44 -27.52 0.05
N ARG A 64 -36.77 -27.87 -1.20
CA ARG A 64 -36.46 -29.18 -1.78
C ARG A 64 -34.97 -29.47 -1.88
N SER A 65 -34.15 -28.49 -2.29
CA SER A 65 -32.69 -28.68 -2.36
C SER A 65 -32.05 -28.86 -0.99
N PHE A 66 -32.59 -28.22 0.05
CA PHE A 66 -32.18 -28.43 1.44
C PHE A 66 -32.50 -29.85 1.94
N PHE A 67 -33.70 -30.37 1.69
CA PHE A 67 -34.03 -31.74 2.07
C PHE A 67 -33.17 -32.79 1.34
N LEU A 68 -32.85 -32.53 0.06
CA LEU A 68 -31.95 -33.39 -0.71
C LEU A 68 -30.52 -33.39 -0.15
N SER A 69 -29.98 -32.21 0.19
CA SER A 69 -28.64 -32.10 0.78
C SER A 69 -28.59 -32.72 2.18
N ALA A 70 -29.59 -32.45 3.02
CA ALA A 70 -29.72 -33.04 4.35
C ALA A 70 -29.82 -34.57 4.30
N LYS A 71 -30.67 -35.12 3.44
CA LYS A 71 -30.81 -36.58 3.26
C LYS A 71 -29.49 -37.22 2.81
N ARG A 72 -28.77 -36.57 1.89
CA ARG A 72 -27.47 -37.05 1.39
C ARG A 72 -26.39 -37.03 2.48
N ALA A 73 -26.37 -36.01 3.33
CA ALA A 73 -25.46 -35.93 4.47
C ALA A 73 -25.75 -37.01 5.51
N VAL A 74 -27.03 -37.23 5.85
CA VAL A 74 -27.46 -38.29 6.78
C VAL A 74 -27.14 -39.69 6.24
N LEU A 75 -27.38 -39.93 4.95
CA LEU A 75 -27.01 -41.18 4.31
C LEU A 75 -25.50 -41.39 4.29
N GLY A 76 -24.72 -40.33 4.08
CA GLY A 76 -23.27 -40.37 4.14
C GLY A 76 -22.76 -40.67 5.55
N TRP A 77 -23.33 -40.03 6.57
CA TRP A 77 -23.05 -40.31 7.98
C TRP A 77 -23.40 -41.74 8.37
N LEU A 78 -24.57 -42.23 7.98
CA LEU A 78 -25.05 -43.57 8.32
C LEU A 78 -24.28 -44.69 7.60
N LYS A 79 -23.71 -44.40 6.42
CA LYS A 79 -22.91 -45.36 5.65
C LYS A 79 -21.41 -45.34 5.96
N ARG A 80 -20.96 -44.55 6.94
CA ARG A 80 -19.55 -44.62 7.39
C ARG A 80 -19.33 -45.93 8.16
N PRO A 81 -18.46 -46.85 7.72
CA PRO A 81 -17.84 -47.75 8.68
C PRO A 81 -17.04 -46.87 9.64
N PHE A 82 -17.16 -47.11 10.94
CA PHE A 82 -16.29 -46.47 11.92
C PHE A 82 -14.84 -46.72 11.48
N HIS A 83 -14.17 -45.66 11.01
CA HIS A 83 -12.74 -45.68 10.80
C HIS A 83 -12.18 -44.97 12.03
N ASP A 84 -11.59 -45.76 12.93
CA ASP A 84 -10.98 -45.34 14.18
C ASP A 84 -9.66 -44.58 13.92
N ASP A 85 -9.71 -43.54 13.09
CA ASP A 85 -8.61 -42.61 12.91
C ASP A 85 -9.12 -41.21 13.30
N ASP A 86 -9.30 -41.03 14.62
CA ASP A 86 -9.59 -39.76 15.25
C ASP A 86 -8.31 -38.93 15.47
N GLY A 87 -7.31 -39.05 14.58
CA GLY A 87 -6.29 -38.02 14.35
C GLY A 87 -5.49 -37.51 15.56
N VAL A 88 -5.53 -38.18 16.72
CA VAL A 88 -4.68 -37.90 17.87
C VAL A 88 -3.45 -38.80 17.82
N HIS A 89 -2.50 -38.44 16.96
CA HIS A 89 -1.13 -38.92 17.09
C HIS A 89 -0.40 -38.03 18.11
N LEU A 90 -0.06 -38.62 19.27
CA LEU A 90 0.85 -38.03 20.27
C LEU A 90 2.30 -38.03 19.78
#